data_AF-A0A4D4LDS4-F1
#
_entry.id   AF-A0A4D4LDS4-F1
#
_cell.length_a   1.000
_cell.length_b   1.000
_cell.length_c   1.000
_cell.angle_alpha   90.00
_cell.angle_beta   90.00
_cell.angle_gamma   90.00
#
_symmetry.space_group_name_H-M   'P 1'
#
loop_
_entity.id
_entity.type
_entity.pdbx_description
1 polymer ?
#
loop_
_entity_poly.entity_id
_entity_poly.type
_entity_poly.pdbx_seq_one_letter_code
_entity_poly.pdbx_strand_id
1 'polypeptide(L)'
;MVFRWYLGMSVRWAIRGDAERVRDYQVWCGPAMGAFNRWAENSHLFPAANRTVVEVAEQLMHGAAYLFRLRQLHAGGAVLPASLNDYRPAPLPN
;
A
#
# COMPACT_ATOMS: atom_id res chain seq x y z
N MET A 1 26.59 -22.01 -14.84
CA MET A 1 25.86 -21.88 -13.55
C MET A 1 26.38 -20.70 -12.70
N VAL A 2 26.63 -19.53 -13.31
CA VAL A 2 27.12 -18.32 -12.60
C VAL A 2 26.01 -17.27 -12.46
N PHE A 3 25.23 -17.01 -13.51
CA PHE A 3 24.15 -16.01 -13.46
C PHE A 3 23.00 -16.40 -12.52
N ARG A 4 22.65 -17.69 -12.45
CA ARG A 4 21.64 -18.18 -11.49
C ARG A 4 22.09 -18.02 -10.03
N TRP A 5 23.39 -18.10 -9.76
CA TRP A 5 23.92 -17.83 -8.43
C TRP A 5 23.64 -16.38 -8.03
N TYR A 6 23.93 -15.42 -8.93
CA TYR A 6 23.67 -14.01 -8.67
C TYR A 6 22.19 -13.73 -8.42
N LEU A 7 21.29 -14.23 -9.28
CA LEU A 7 19.83 -14.08 -9.11
C LEU A 7 19.34 -14.68 -7.77
N GLY A 8 19.90 -15.82 -7.35
CA GLY A 8 19.58 -16.41 -6.05
C GLY A 8 20.17 -15.64 -4.86
N MET A 9 21.33 -15.00 -5.03
CA MET A 9 21.96 -14.18 -3.99
C MET A 9 21.28 -12.81 -3.84
N SER A 10 20.86 -12.18 -4.93
CA SER A 10 20.19 -10.87 -4.92
C SER A 10 18.93 -10.84 -4.06
N VAL A 11 18.17 -11.94 -4.01
CA VAL A 11 17.01 -12.09 -3.11
C VAL A 11 17.48 -12.29 -1.66
N ARG A 12 18.50 -13.12 -1.43
CA ARG A 12 19.01 -13.42 -0.09
C ARG A 12 19.64 -12.20 0.59
N TRP A 13 20.36 -11.37 -0.16
CA TRP A 13 20.91 -10.10 0.35
C TRP A 13 19.80 -9.15 0.79
N ALA A 14 18.73 -9.03 -0.01
CA ALA A 14 17.57 -8.21 0.34
C ALA A 14 16.87 -8.69 1.62
N ILE A 15 16.64 -10.00 1.77
CA ILE A 15 16.00 -10.59 2.98
C ILE A 15 16.85 -10.36 4.23
N ARG A 16 18.18 -10.51 4.12
CA ARG A 16 19.11 -10.37 5.25
C ARG A 16 19.41 -8.93 5.62
N GLY A 17 19.13 -7.98 4.72
CA GLY A 17 19.55 -6.59 4.91
C GLY A 17 21.07 -6.41 4.83
N ASP A 18 21.74 -7.13 3.93
CA ASP A 18 23.20 -7.00 3.71
C ASP A 18 23.58 -5.62 3.15
N ALA A 19 24.09 -4.76 4.04
CA ALA A 19 24.41 -3.37 3.75
C ALA A 19 25.46 -3.18 2.64
N GLU A 20 26.37 -4.13 2.44
CA GLU A 20 27.38 -4.06 1.37
C GLU A 20 26.80 -4.36 -0.02
N ARG A 21 25.56 -4.89 -0.07
CA ARG A 21 24.91 -5.41 -1.28
C ARG A 21 23.60 -4.72 -1.63
N VAL A 22 23.31 -3.56 -1.05
CA VAL A 22 22.05 -2.81 -1.28
C VAL A 22 21.74 -2.58 -2.76
N ARG A 23 22.75 -2.31 -3.58
CA ARG A 23 22.58 -2.10 -5.04
C ARG A 23 22.20 -3.37 -5.80
N ASP A 24 22.48 -4.53 -5.20
CA ASP A 24 22.22 -5.86 -5.79
C ASP A 24 20.89 -6.45 -5.30
N TYR A 25 20.12 -5.74 -4.48
CA TYR A 25 18.86 -6.26 -3.95
C TYR A 25 17.85 -6.52 -5.06
N GLN A 26 17.35 -7.74 -5.10
CA GLN A 26 16.16 -8.07 -5.88
C GLN A 26 14.94 -7.97 -4.99
N VAL A 27 14.21 -6.86 -5.10
CA VAL A 27 12.92 -6.63 -4.42
C VAL A 27 11.80 -6.78 -5.43
N TRP A 28 10.89 -7.72 -5.20
CA TRP A 28 9.69 -7.86 -6.04
C TRP A 28 8.63 -6.88 -5.57
N CYS A 29 8.34 -5.90 -6.42
CA CYS A 29 7.25 -4.97 -6.21
C CYS A 29 6.61 -4.57 -7.54
N GLY A 30 5.33 -4.23 -7.49
CA GLY A 30 4.58 -3.74 -8.64
C GLY A 30 4.05 -2.32 -8.43
N PRO A 31 3.36 -1.75 -9.43
CA PRO A 31 2.79 -0.40 -9.36
C PRO A 31 1.78 -0.22 -8.21
N ALA A 32 1.16 -1.31 -7.74
CA ALA A 32 0.29 -1.30 -6.57
C ALA A 32 0.98 -0.76 -5.31
N MET A 33 2.27 -1.07 -5.10
CA MET A 33 3.02 -0.54 -3.95
C MET A 33 3.17 0.99 -4.03
N GLY A 34 3.42 1.53 -5.24
CA GLY A 34 3.51 2.97 -5.46
C GLY A 34 2.15 3.67 -5.30
N ALA A 35 1.06 3.06 -5.79
CA ALA A 35 -0.29 3.56 -5.58
C ALA A 35 -0.65 3.60 -4.08
N PHE A 36 -0.36 2.52 -3.35
CA PHE A 36 -0.53 2.45 -1.91
C PHE A 36 0.28 3.54 -1.18
N ASN A 37 1.56 3.72 -1.52
CA ASN A 37 2.41 4.72 -0.88
C ASN A 37 1.87 6.15 -1.06
N ARG A 38 1.34 6.49 -2.25
CA ARG A 38 0.69 7.80 -2.48
C ARG A 38 -0.64 7.95 -1.75
N TRP A 39 -1.42 6.87 -1.67
CA TRP A 39 -2.68 6.87 -0.93
C TRP A 39 -2.44 7.05 0.59
N ALA A 40 -1.41 6.40 1.13
CA ALA A 40 -0.99 6.48 2.53
C ALA A 40 -0.20 7.76 2.88
N GLU A 41 0.15 8.58 1.88
CA GLU A 41 0.85 9.85 2.09
C GLU A 41 0.06 10.76 3.03
N ASN A 42 0.76 11.45 3.95
CA ASN A 42 0.17 12.30 4.99
C ASN A 42 -0.78 11.57 5.96
N SER A 43 -0.69 10.24 6.08
CA SER A 43 -1.40 9.46 7.10
C SER A 43 -0.45 8.77 8.08
N HIS A 44 -1.00 8.17 9.13
CA HIS A 44 -0.22 7.36 10.07
C HIS A 44 0.38 6.10 9.44
N LEU A 45 -0.10 5.68 8.26
CA LEU A 45 0.47 4.57 7.48
C LEU A 45 1.65 4.98 6.59
N PHE A 46 2.02 6.28 6.55
CA PHE A 46 3.16 6.72 5.75
C PHE A 46 4.47 6.02 6.17
N PRO A 47 4.86 5.97 7.46
CA PRO A 47 6.01 5.18 7.90
C PRO A 47 5.76 3.68 7.68
N ALA A 48 6.69 2.99 6.99
CA ALA A 48 6.55 1.56 6.72
C ALA A 48 6.42 0.71 8.00
N ALA A 49 7.04 1.15 9.10
CA ALA A 49 6.97 0.48 10.40
C ALA A 49 5.57 0.46 11.02
N ASN A 50 4.69 1.39 10.62
CA ASN A 50 3.32 1.46 11.13
C ASN A 50 2.35 0.56 10.36
N ARG A 51 2.81 -0.11 9.29
CA ARG A 51 1.95 -0.88 8.39
C ARG A 51 1.84 -2.31 8.89
N THR A 52 0.70 -2.65 9.49
CA THR A 52 0.34 -4.05 9.75
C THR A 52 -0.49 -4.60 8.60
N VAL A 53 -0.34 -5.90 8.30
CA VAL A 53 -1.09 -6.54 7.20
C VAL A 53 -2.61 -6.46 7.44
N VAL A 54 -3.03 -6.63 8.69
CA VAL A 54 -4.44 -6.60 9.08
C VAL A 54 -5.02 -5.20 8.89
N GLU A 55 -4.39 -4.17 9.46
CA GLU A 55 -4.91 -2.81 9.34
C GLU A 55 -4.92 -2.33 7.88
N VAL A 56 -3.87 -2.63 7.11
CA VAL A 56 -3.85 -2.29 5.68
C VAL A 56 -5.02 -2.94 4.95
N ALA A 57 -5.31 -4.21 5.21
CA ALA A 57 -6.44 -4.90 4.60
C ALA A 57 -7.77 -4.26 5.01
N GLU A 58 -7.96 -3.94 6.30
CA GLU A 58 -9.18 -3.30 6.79
C GLU A 58 -9.40 -1.92 6.18
N GLN A 59 -8.37 -1.08 6.12
CA GLN A 59 -8.47 0.25 5.51
C GLN A 59 -8.80 0.16 4.02
N LEU A 60 -8.21 -0.80 3.29
CA LEU A 60 -8.53 -1.02 1.88
C LEU A 60 -10.00 -1.47 1.70
N MET A 61 -10.47 -2.40 2.53
CA MET A 61 -11.86 -2.88 2.45
C MET A 61 -12.87 -1.83 2.87
N HIS A 62 -12.60 -1.07 3.94
CA HIS A 62 -13.43 0.05 4.37
C HIS A 62 -13.47 1.16 3.32
N GLY A 63 -12.31 1.54 2.77
CA GLY A 63 -12.23 2.52 1.70
C GLY A 63 -13.01 2.09 0.45
N ALA A 64 -12.90 0.82 0.05
CA ALA A 64 -13.67 0.27 -1.06
C ALA A 64 -15.19 0.34 -0.78
N ALA A 65 -15.64 -0.07 0.40
CA ALA A 65 -17.04 -0.02 0.79
C ALA A 65 -17.58 1.42 0.83
N TYR A 66 -16.80 2.36 1.38
CA TYR A 66 -17.12 3.79 1.44
C TYR A 66 -17.29 4.39 0.04
N LEU A 67 -16.28 4.22 -0.83
CA LEU A 67 -16.32 4.74 -2.20
C LEU A 67 -17.42 4.08 -3.02
N PHE A 68 -17.71 2.79 -2.80
CA PHE A 68 -18.80 2.09 -3.46
C PHE A 68 -20.17 2.63 -3.04
N ARG A 69 -20.36 2.96 -1.75
CA ARG A 69 -21.59 3.61 -1.26
C ARG A 69 -21.77 5.01 -1.87
N LEU A 70 -20.72 5.81 -1.97
CA LEU A 70 -20.79 7.12 -2.61
C LEU A 70 -21.18 7.01 -4.09
N ARG A 71 -20.61 6.04 -4.81
CA ARG A 71 -21.00 5.76 -6.21
C ARG A 71 -22.47 5.39 -6.34
N GLN A 72 -23.01 4.58 -5.43
CA GLN A 72 -24.44 4.25 -5.41
C GLN A 72 -25.32 5.48 -5.15
N LEU A 73 -24.93 6.35 -4.21
CA LEU A 73 -25.66 7.59 -3.93
C LEU A 73 -25.65 8.55 -5.13
N HIS A 74 -24.50 8.72 -5.79
CA HIS A 74 -24.39 9.51 -7.02
C HIS A 74 -25.26 8.93 -8.13
N ALA A 75 -25.24 7.60 -8.33
CA ALA A 75 -26.10 6.94 -9.32
C ALA A 75 -27.60 7.13 -9.00
N GLY A 76 -27.96 7.28 -7.73
CA GLY A 76 -29.30 7.62 -7.27
C GLY A 76 -29.66 9.11 -7.32
N GLY A 77 -28.78 9.98 -7.86
CA GLY A 77 -29.03 11.41 -8.03
C GLY A 77 -28.70 12.28 -6.81
N ALA A 78 -28.07 11.74 -5.77
CA ALA A 78 -27.62 12.54 -4.63
C ALA A 78 -26.47 13.47 -5.04
N VAL A 79 -26.59 14.76 -4.70
CA VAL A 79 -25.51 15.74 -4.85
C VAL A 79 -24.67 15.76 -3.58
N LEU A 80 -23.46 15.21 -3.65
CA LEU A 80 -22.55 15.15 -2.51
C LEU A 80 -21.36 16.10 -2.71
N PRO A 81 -20.81 16.67 -1.62
CA PRO A 81 -19.59 17.46 -1.70
C PRO A 81 -18.43 16.65 -2.28
N ALA A 82 -17.63 17.26 -3.16
CA ALA A 82 -16.48 16.60 -3.78
C ALA A 82 -15.45 16.09 -2.76
N SER A 83 -15.39 16.70 -1.57
CA SER A 83 -14.53 16.29 -0.45
C SER A 83 -14.82 14.87 0.05
N LEU A 84 -16.00 14.31 -0.22
CA LEU A 84 -16.33 12.94 0.15
C LEU A 84 -15.74 11.90 -0.82
N ASN A 85 -15.31 12.29 -2.03
CA ASN A 85 -14.81 11.32 -3.02
C ASN A 85 -13.41 10.76 -2.73
N ASP A 86 -12.79 11.17 -1.62
CA ASP A 86 -11.46 10.71 -1.22
C ASP A 86 -11.54 10.03 0.14
N TYR A 87 -11.14 8.76 0.19
CA TYR A 87 -11.00 8.01 1.43
C TYR A 87 -9.54 7.99 1.85
N ARG A 88 -9.25 8.56 3.02
CA ARG A 88 -7.92 8.53 3.64
C ARG A 88 -7.91 7.63 4.87
N PRO A 89 -6.85 6.82 5.04
CA PRO A 89 -6.77 5.94 6.19
C PRO A 89 -6.63 6.77 7.46
N ALA A 90 -7.44 6.41 8.44
CA ALA A 90 -7.43 7.00 9.78
C ALA A 90 -7.42 5.86 10.80
N PRO A 91 -6.79 6.02 11.99
CA PRO A 91 -6.74 4.96 12.99
C PRO A 91 -8.13 4.40 13.27
N LEU A 92 -8.30 3.09 13.10
CA LEU A 92 -9.58 2.42 13.37
C LEU A 92 -9.78 2.40 14.90
N PRO A 93 -11.01 2.67 15.38
CA PRO A 93 -11.31 2.48 16.79
C PRO A 93 -11.16 1.00 17.16
N ASN A 94 -10.52 0.74 18.30
CA ASN A 94 -10.38 -0.60 18.89
C ASN A 94 -11.73 -1.24 19.23
#